data_AF-A0A7C4DD60-F1
#
_entry.id   AF-A0A7C4DD60-F1
#
_cell.length_a   1.000
_cell.length_b   1.000
_cell.length_c   1.000
_cell.angle_alpha   90.00
_cell.angle_beta   90.00
_cell.angle_gamma   90.00
#
_symmetry.space_group_name_H-M   'P 1'
#
loop_
_entity.id
_entity.type
_entity.pdbx_description
1 polymer ?
#
loop_
_entity_poly.entity_id
_entity_poly.type
_entity_poly.pdbx_seq_one_letter_code
_entity_poly.pdbx_strand_id
1 'polypeptide(L)'
;MREATVNRKTAETNVKVKVNLDGEGKGEINTDIRFLDHMLKTLSKHSLIDISVSAEGDLEHHLIEDVGLTLGEAILKALGNKEGIFRFGSSLVPMDDALVSVSLDCGGRP
;
A
#
# COMPACT_ATOMS: atom_id res chain seq x y z
N MET A 1 12.90 2.47 -12.79
CA MET A 1 11.49 2.58 -12.36
C MET A 1 11.32 1.62 -11.20
N ARG A 2 10.86 2.13 -10.06
CA ARG A 2 10.73 1.37 -8.80
C ARG A 2 9.38 0.67 -8.76
N GLU A 3 9.34 -0.55 -9.28
CA GLU A 3 8.11 -1.35 -9.36
C GLU A 3 8.27 -2.71 -8.70
N ALA A 4 7.16 -3.26 -8.20
CA ALA A 4 7.09 -4.64 -7.76
C ALA A 4 5.68 -5.21 -7.94
N THR A 5 5.61 -6.53 -8.13
CA THR A 5 4.36 -7.29 -8.04
C THR A 5 4.56 -8.42 -7.04
N VAL A 6 3.60 -8.59 -6.13
CA VAL A 6 3.58 -9.63 -5.11
C VAL A 6 2.25 -10.35 -5.19
N ASN A 7 2.30 -11.68 -5.11
CA ASN A 7 1.13 -12.53 -5.02
C ASN A 7 1.27 -13.40 -3.77
N ARG A 8 0.32 -13.28 -2.85
CA ARG A 8 0.26 -14.03 -1.61
C ARG A 8 -1.02 -14.85 -1.59
N LYS A 9 -0.88 -16.16 -1.41
CA LYS A 9 -2.01 -17.09 -1.35
C LYS A 9 -1.90 -17.92 -0.08
N THR A 10 -2.96 -17.95 0.71
CA THR A 10 -3.09 -18.78 1.92
C THR A 10 -4.31 -19.69 1.79
N ALA A 11 -4.72 -20.31 2.90
CA ALA A 11 -5.97 -21.06 2.95
C ALA A 11 -7.19 -20.12 2.99
N GLU A 12 -7.01 -18.91 3.52
CA GLU A 12 -8.05 -17.91 3.80
C GLU A 12 -8.21 -16.92 2.64
N THR A 13 -7.10 -16.51 1.99
CA THR A 13 -7.12 -15.42 1.01
C THR A 13 -6.24 -15.68 -0.22
N ASN A 14 -6.51 -14.91 -1.27
CA ASN A 14 -5.69 -14.81 -2.47
C ASN A 14 -5.55 -13.34 -2.85
N VAL A 15 -4.34 -12.79 -2.67
CA VAL A 15 -4.06 -11.35 -2.78
C VAL A 15 -2.93 -11.11 -3.77
N LYS A 16 -3.18 -10.28 -4.77
CA LYS A 16 -2.19 -9.79 -5.72
C LYS A 16 -2.09 -8.28 -5.65
N VAL A 17 -0.88 -7.77 -5.44
CA VAL A 17 -0.58 -6.34 -5.41
C VAL A 17 0.51 -6.00 -6.42
N LYS A 18 0.33 -4.93 -7.18
CA LYS A 18 1.37 -4.28 -7.99
C LYS A 18 1.52 -2.82 -7.55
N VAL A 19 2.76 -2.36 -7.41
CA VAL A 19 3.07 -0.97 -7.11
C VAL A 19 4.09 -0.39 -8.09
N ASN A 20 3.98 0.89 -8.41
CA ASN A 20 5.02 1.72 -9.00
C ASN A 20 5.22 2.96 -8.11
N LEU A 21 6.38 3.06 -7.45
CA LEU A 21 6.72 4.17 -6.55
C LEU A 21 7.03 5.47 -7.29
N ASP A 22 7.28 5.40 -8.61
CA ASP A 22 7.54 6.54 -9.48
C ASP A 22 6.29 6.80 -10.37
N GLY A 23 5.09 6.68 -9.79
CA GLY A 23 3.80 6.74 -10.48
C GLY A 23 3.15 8.13 -10.54
N GLU A 24 1.85 8.13 -10.85
CA GLU A 24 1.00 9.33 -10.94
C GLU A 24 -0.19 9.28 -9.94
N GLY A 25 -0.25 8.25 -9.10
CA GLY A 25 -1.32 8.02 -8.13
C GLY A 25 -2.56 7.34 -8.72
N LYS A 26 -2.36 6.40 -9.67
CA LYS A 26 -3.43 5.57 -10.25
C LYS A 26 -3.75 4.39 -9.33
N GLY A 27 -4.99 4.33 -8.83
CA GLY A 27 -5.47 3.30 -7.92
C GLY A 27 -6.49 2.34 -8.54
N GLU A 28 -6.05 1.16 -8.96
CA GLU A 28 -6.89 0.05 -9.45
C GLU A 28 -7.11 -0.99 -8.33
N ILE A 29 -8.08 -0.73 -7.47
CA ILE A 29 -8.29 -1.51 -6.24
C ILE A 29 -9.60 -2.27 -6.32
N ASN A 30 -9.53 -3.59 -6.09
CA ASN A 30 -10.66 -4.48 -5.93
C ASN A 30 -10.39 -5.49 -4.80
N THR A 31 -11.04 -5.29 -3.65
CA THR A 31 -10.95 -6.17 -2.46
C THR A 31 -12.31 -6.66 -1.98
N ASP A 32 -13.40 -6.39 -2.71
CA ASP A 32 -14.80 -6.54 -2.30
C ASP A 32 -15.22 -5.75 -1.03
N ILE A 33 -14.28 -5.15 -0.29
CA ILE A 33 -14.53 -4.28 0.87
C ILE A 33 -14.44 -2.83 0.43
N ARG A 34 -15.60 -2.22 0.12
CA ARG A 34 -15.69 -0.85 -0.44
C ARG A 34 -14.93 0.21 0.35
N PHE A 35 -14.91 0.11 1.68
CA PHE A 35 -14.20 1.07 2.52
C PHE A 35 -12.68 0.91 2.42
N LEU A 36 -12.18 -0.32 2.38
CA LEU A 36 -10.76 -0.60 2.15
C LEU A 36 -10.33 -0.11 0.76
N ASP A 37 -11.15 -0.37 -0.27
CA ASP A 37 -10.90 0.13 -1.63
C ASP A 37 -10.76 1.65 -1.67
N HIS A 38 -11.64 2.36 -0.94
CA HIS A 38 -11.56 3.81 -0.83
C HIS A 38 -10.26 4.26 -0.14
N MET A 39 -9.88 3.63 0.97
CA MET A 39 -8.65 3.95 1.69
C MET A 39 -7.39 3.74 0.84
N LEU A 40 -7.31 2.63 0.11
CA LEU A 40 -6.17 2.33 -0.77
C LEU A 40 -6.10 3.25 -1.99
N LYS A 41 -7.25 3.65 -2.56
CA LYS A 41 -7.30 4.67 -3.61
C LYS A 41 -6.83 6.03 -3.10
N THR A 42 -7.24 6.43 -1.90
CA THR A 42 -6.75 7.65 -1.25
C THR A 42 -5.24 7.59 -1.02
N LEU A 43 -4.73 6.46 -0.51
CA LEU A 43 -3.29 6.25 -0.34
C LEU A 43 -2.53 6.39 -1.67
N SER A 44 -3.00 5.73 -2.74
CA SER A 44 -2.40 5.85 -4.09
C SER A 44 -2.39 7.30 -4.55
N LYS A 45 -3.52 7.99 -4.48
CA LYS A 45 -3.67 9.36 -4.96
C LYS A 45 -2.72 10.35 -4.29
N HIS A 46 -2.57 10.28 -2.96
CA HIS A 46 -1.80 11.25 -2.20
C HIS A 46 -0.31 10.89 -2.06
N SER A 47 0.06 9.62 -2.24
CA SER A 47 1.46 9.20 -2.29
C SER A 47 2.09 9.31 -3.69
N LEU A 48 1.27 9.51 -4.74
CA LEU A 48 1.64 9.40 -6.15
C LEU A 48 2.13 8.00 -6.56
N ILE A 49 1.94 7.00 -5.70
CA ILE A 49 2.25 5.60 -6.03
C ILE A 49 1.10 5.07 -6.85
N ASP A 50 1.38 4.48 -8.01
CA ASP A 50 0.37 3.69 -8.72
C ASP A 50 0.20 2.36 -7.98
N ILE A 51 -1.02 2.04 -7.56
CA ILE A 51 -1.34 0.85 -6.76
C ILE A 51 -2.43 0.06 -7.48
N SER A 52 -2.17 -1.21 -7.75
CA SER A 52 -3.17 -2.17 -8.22
C SER A 52 -3.30 -3.30 -7.20
N VAL A 53 -4.52 -3.59 -6.76
CA VAL A 53 -4.84 -4.66 -5.81
C VAL A 53 -6.00 -5.47 -6.34
N SER A 54 -5.84 -6.79 -6.36
CA SER A 54 -6.90 -7.77 -6.54
C SER A 54 -6.85 -8.72 -5.36
N ALA A 55 -7.92 -8.78 -4.57
CA ALA A 55 -7.98 -9.60 -3.37
C ALA A 55 -9.35 -10.25 -3.22
N GLU A 56 -9.35 -11.53 -2.88
CA GLU A 56 -10.54 -12.32 -2.53
C GLU A 56 -10.21 -13.18 -1.30
N GLY A 57 -11.21 -13.48 -0.46
CA GLY A 57 -10.99 -14.26 0.76
C GLY A 57 -12.27 -14.52 1.54
N ASP A 58 -12.13 -15.19 2.69
CA ASP A 58 -13.25 -15.68 3.49
C ASP A 58 -13.87 -14.61 4.42
N LEU A 59 -13.08 -13.97 5.27
CA LEU A 59 -13.49 -13.01 6.29
C LEU A 59 -12.79 -11.66 6.09
N GLU A 60 -13.50 -10.58 6.43
CA GLU A 60 -12.97 -9.22 6.26
C GLU A 60 -11.63 -9.01 6.99
N HIS A 61 -11.50 -9.54 8.21
CA HIS A 61 -10.28 -9.42 9.00
C HIS A 61 -9.05 -10.00 8.28
N HIS A 62 -9.15 -11.25 7.81
CA HIS A 62 -8.06 -11.92 7.09
C HIS A 62 -7.74 -11.20 5.78
N LEU A 63 -8.77 -10.77 5.04
CA LEU A 63 -8.60 -10.09 3.76
C LEU A 63 -7.89 -8.74 3.93
N ILE A 64 -8.30 -7.94 4.92
CA ILE A 64 -7.66 -6.65 5.24
C ILE A 64 -6.20 -6.86 5.65
N GLU A 65 -5.93 -7.83 6.53
CA GLU A 65 -4.58 -8.15 6.99
C GLU A 65 -3.68 -8.55 5.82
N ASP A 66 -4.14 -9.48 4.99
CA ASP A 66 -3.35 -10.05 3.91
C ASP A 66 -3.12 -9.05 2.76
N VAL A 67 -4.07 -8.12 2.53
CA VAL A 67 -3.86 -6.96 1.66
C VAL A 67 -2.77 -6.05 2.22
N GLY A 68 -2.79 -5.76 3.52
CA GLY A 68 -1.77 -4.95 4.20
C GLY A 68 -0.37 -5.56 4.09
N LEU A 69 -0.24 -6.86 4.40
CA LEU A 69 1.03 -7.60 4.30
C LEU A 69 1.57 -7.61 2.87
N THR A 70 0.71 -7.91 1.89
CA THR A 70 1.11 -8.02 0.48
C THR A 70 1.50 -6.65 -0.10
N LEU A 71 0.80 -5.58 0.28
CA LEU A 71 1.14 -4.21 -0.10
C LEU A 71 2.48 -3.77 0.51
N GLY A 72 2.70 -4.04 1.79
CA GLY A 72 3.95 -3.75 2.47
C GLY A 72 5.15 -4.46 1.81
N GLU A 73 4.98 -5.75 1.50
CA GLU A 73 6.00 -6.53 0.78
C GLU A 73 6.28 -5.96 -0.63
N ALA A 74 5.24 -5.55 -1.36
CA ALA A 74 5.40 -4.94 -2.68
C ALA A 74 6.17 -3.61 -2.60
N ILE A 75 5.84 -2.73 -1.64
CA ILE A 75 6.56 -1.48 -1.43
C ILE A 75 8.03 -1.74 -1.07
N LEU A 76 8.31 -2.69 -0.17
CA LEU A 76 9.68 -3.05 0.22
C LEU A 76 10.50 -3.57 -0.97
N LYS A 77 9.91 -4.43 -1.81
CA LYS A 77 10.56 -4.91 -3.04
C LYS A 77 10.83 -3.77 -4.02
N ALA A 78 9.87 -2.87 -4.23
CA ALA A 78 10.01 -1.74 -5.14
C ALA A 78 11.06 -0.72 -4.66
N LEU A 79 11.26 -0.58 -3.34
CA LEU A 79 12.29 0.26 -2.74
C LEU A 79 13.72 -0.24 -3.01
N GLY A 80 13.91 -1.53 -3.32
CA GLY A 80 15.21 -2.11 -3.64
C GLY A 80 16.26 -1.92 -2.53
N ASN A 81 17.47 -1.48 -2.90
CA ASN A 81 18.56 -1.21 -1.97
C ASN A 81 18.43 0.13 -1.21
N LYS A 82 17.41 0.94 -1.53
CA LYS A 82 17.09 2.23 -0.88
C LYS A 82 18.23 3.26 -0.97
N GLU A 83 19.11 3.14 -1.96
CA GLU A 83 20.15 4.15 -2.19
C GLU A 83 19.55 5.39 -2.87
N GLY A 84 19.98 6.58 -2.44
CA GLY A 84 19.59 7.85 -3.07
C GLY A 84 18.17 8.34 -2.78
N ILE A 85 17.40 7.67 -1.93
CA ILE A 85 16.08 8.18 -1.48
C ILE A 85 16.21 9.18 -0.34
N PHE A 86 15.18 10.01 -0.12
CA PHE A 86 15.12 10.91 1.05
C PHE A 86 15.15 10.20 2.41
N ARG A 87 14.77 8.92 2.44
CA ARG A 87 14.72 8.00 3.59
C ARG A 87 13.72 8.38 4.67
N PHE A 88 13.74 9.62 5.14
CA PHE A 88 12.80 10.14 6.12
C PHE A 88 11.73 10.98 5.43
N GLY A 89 10.49 10.84 5.88
CA GLY A 89 9.37 11.65 5.43
C GLY A 89 8.37 11.84 6.56
N SER A 90 7.70 12.98 6.57
CA SER A 90 6.59 13.23 7.49
C SER A 90 5.48 13.98 6.78
N SER A 91 4.25 13.78 7.22
CA SER A 91 3.08 14.46 6.69
C SER A 91 2.07 14.71 7.81
N LEU A 92 1.42 15.86 7.74
CA LEU A 92 0.32 16.25 8.61
C LEU A 92 -0.91 16.48 7.72
N VAL A 93 -1.98 15.73 7.95
CA VAL A 93 -3.19 15.77 7.11
C VAL A 93 -4.40 16.08 7.99
N PRO A 94 -4.95 17.30 7.90
CA PRO A 94 -6.25 17.63 8.48
C PRO A 94 -7.39 17.13 7.58
N MET A 95 -8.48 16.66 8.18
CA MET A 95 -9.74 16.37 7.51
C MET A 95 -10.89 16.66 8.48
N ASP A 96 -11.66 17.71 8.20
CA ASP A 96 -12.72 18.24 9.06
C ASP A 96 -12.25 18.50 10.50
N ASP A 97 -12.74 17.74 11.47
CA ASP A 97 -12.39 17.84 12.89
C ASP A 97 -11.21 16.94 13.31
N ALA A 98 -10.69 16.13 12.39
CA ALA A 98 -9.57 15.22 12.63
C ALA A 98 -8.23 15.76 12.10
N LEU A 99 -7.15 15.46 12.83
CA LEU A 99 -5.77 15.76 12.43
C LEU A 99 -4.90 14.51 12.60
N VAL A 100 -4.28 14.05 11.52
CA VAL A 100 -3.40 12.88 11.52
C VAL A 100 -1.97 13.30 11.18
N SER A 101 -1.00 12.77 11.93
CA SER A 101 0.44 12.94 11.67
C SER A 101 1.07 11.58 11.42
N VAL A 102 1.91 11.49 10.39
CA VAL A 102 2.70 10.29 10.07
C VAL A 102 4.16 10.70 9.88
N SER A 103 5.08 9.91 10.43
CA SER A 103 6.52 10.01 10.22
C SER A 103 7.08 8.62 9.89
N LEU A 104 7.88 8.52 8.83
CA LEU A 104 8.44 7.26 8.33
C LEU A 104 9.97 7.34 8.23
N ASP A 105 10.66 6.27 8.63
CA ASP A 105 12.06 5.97 8.30
C ASP A 105 12.10 4.72 7.42
N CYS A 106 12.51 4.86 6.16
CA CYS A 106 12.71 3.71 5.28
C CYS A 106 13.99 2.90 5.61
N GLY A 107 14.60 3.07 6.78
CA GLY A 107 15.87 2.47 7.22
C GLY A 107 15.88 0.95 7.42
N GLY A 108 14.74 0.25 7.29
CA GLY A 108 14.69 -1.22 7.21
C GLY A 108 14.64 -1.97 8.54
N ARG A 109 14.27 -1.29 9.63
CA ARG A 109 13.88 -1.95 10.89
C ARG A 109 12.36 -1.79 11.06
N PRO A 110 11.58 -2.89 11.01
CA PRO A 110 10.15 -2.85 11.29
C PRO A 110 9.84 -2.64 12.77
#